data_AF-A0A3B9GF78-F1
#
_entry.id   AF-A0A3B9GF78-F1
#
_cell.length_a   1.000
_cell.length_b   1.000
_cell.length_c   1.000
_cell.angle_alpha   90.00
_cell.angle_beta   90.00
_cell.angle_gamma   90.00
#
_symmetry.space_group_name_H-M   'P 1'
#
loop_
_entity.id
_entity.type
_entity.pdbx_description
1 polymer ?
#
loop_
_entity_poly.entity_id
_entity_poly.type
_entity_poly.pdbx_seq_one_letter_code
_entity_poly.pdbx_strand_id
1 'polypeptide(L)'
;MGAVIDGMGVAREALAALKAAGADKASASFSRGEQNELNVDAGRMSLYRSTVNVSLSLGALVGTRKGSVSLNKYDGEAIRQAAEEAVSMARSSESDPANDISPARPLESFEHGPSEPDNEAMYRRLKEFVDYAAERYPDTKLEQCILDFGRGESCYANSNGAEFRDRSGSYSFSAMFTTKRGERASSFNYSGASHRGLDKPLKDWGSIDLLMKQSTEQLDVDSVEGSFSGDLIITPDCFGDFISYMDSVYIGDYAIITGASPWKDRLGQEVVSPL
;
A
#
# COMPACT_ATOMS: atom_id res chain seq x y z
N MET A 1 20.31 17.67 6.40
CA MET A 1 19.56 16.97 7.46
C MET A 1 18.32 17.79 7.75
N GLY A 2 17.16 17.38 7.24
CA GLY A 2 15.88 17.95 7.67
C GLY A 2 15.67 17.66 9.15
N ALA A 3 15.01 18.56 9.88
CA ALA A 3 14.70 18.34 11.29
C ALA A 3 13.94 17.02 11.45
N VAL A 4 14.35 16.18 12.39
CA VAL A 4 13.60 14.98 12.78
C VAL A 4 12.28 15.46 13.37
N ILE A 5 11.19 15.24 12.66
CA ILE A 5 9.85 15.56 13.13
C ILE A 5 9.46 14.53 14.19
N ASP A 6 8.93 14.97 15.33
CA ASP A 6 8.31 14.08 16.30
C ASP A 6 6.84 13.83 15.89
N GLY A 7 6.61 12.80 15.07
CA GLY A 7 5.27 12.47 14.58
C GLY A 7 4.25 12.17 15.68
N MET A 8 4.69 11.57 16.81
CA MET A 8 3.80 11.38 17.96
C MET A 8 3.50 12.69 18.68
N GLY A 9 4.47 13.60 18.74
CA GLY A 9 4.25 14.96 19.23
C GLY A 9 3.14 15.67 18.45
N VAL A 10 3.17 15.58 17.12
CA VAL A 10 2.13 16.13 16.23
C VAL A 10 0.77 15.45 16.48
N ALA A 11 0.72 14.12 16.56
CA ALA A 11 -0.53 13.40 16.84
C ALA A 11 -1.13 13.78 18.21
N ARG A 12 -0.29 13.93 19.24
CA ARG A 12 -0.70 14.38 20.58
C ARG A 12 -1.20 15.82 20.58
N GLU A 13 -0.54 16.72 19.84
CA GLU A 13 -0.98 18.11 19.68
C GLU A 13 -2.36 18.19 19.02
N ALA A 14 -2.55 17.44 17.93
CA ALA A 14 -3.85 17.34 17.25
C ALA A 14 -4.94 16.77 18.16
N LEU A 15 -4.62 15.74 18.95
CA LEU A 15 -5.54 15.18 19.93
C LEU A 15 -5.91 16.21 21.02
N ALA A 16 -4.95 16.98 21.51
CA ALA A 16 -5.18 18.04 22.48
C ALA A 16 -6.08 19.15 21.91
N ALA A 17 -5.85 19.54 20.65
CA ALA A 17 -6.67 20.52 19.94
C ALA A 17 -8.13 20.03 19.77
N LEU A 18 -8.35 18.75 19.41
CA LEU A 18 -9.69 18.16 19.31
C LEU A 18 -10.43 18.18 20.64
N LYS A 19 -9.75 17.83 21.75
CA LYS A 19 -10.33 17.92 23.09
C LYS A 19 -10.67 19.37 23.45
N ALA A 20 -9.79 20.32 23.17
CA ALA A 20 -10.01 21.74 23.44
C ALA A 20 -11.18 22.33 22.62
N ALA A 21 -11.40 21.84 21.40
CA ALA A 21 -12.53 22.22 20.54
C ALA A 21 -13.88 21.63 21.02
N GLY A 22 -13.85 20.67 21.95
CA GLY A 22 -15.03 20.09 22.59
C GLY A 22 -15.45 18.73 22.02
N ALA A 23 -14.50 17.90 21.58
CA ALA A 23 -14.73 16.48 21.34
C ALA A 23 -14.80 15.70 22.67
N ASP A 24 -15.79 14.82 22.83
CA ASP A 24 -15.91 13.92 23.98
C ASP A 24 -14.89 12.77 23.87
N LYS A 25 -14.76 12.23 22.66
CA LYS A 25 -13.71 11.28 22.28
C LYS A 25 -13.05 11.75 20.99
N ALA A 26 -11.77 11.43 20.82
CA ALA A 26 -10.99 11.91 19.69
C ALA A 26 -9.88 10.94 19.31
N SER A 27 -9.47 10.97 18.05
CA SER A 27 -8.30 10.25 17.54
C SER A 27 -7.54 11.14 16.54
N ALA A 28 -6.22 11.01 16.51
CA ALA A 28 -5.38 11.66 15.52
C ALA A 28 -4.37 10.67 14.96
N SER A 29 -4.15 10.73 13.64
CA SER A 29 -3.14 9.95 12.93
C SER A 29 -2.24 10.87 12.14
N PHE A 30 -0.93 10.80 12.38
CA PHE A 30 0.08 11.49 11.58
C PHE A 30 0.87 10.46 10.78
N SER A 31 1.08 10.71 9.49
CA SER A 31 1.96 9.90 8.66
C SER A 31 2.88 10.78 7.84
N ARG A 32 4.14 10.37 7.72
CA ARG A 32 5.11 10.99 6.84
C ARG A 32 5.86 9.91 6.06
N GLY A 33 5.85 10.02 4.74
CA GLY A 33 6.58 9.13 3.85
C GLY A 33 7.62 9.89 3.04
N GLU A 34 8.75 9.26 2.78
CA GLU A 34 9.71 9.69 1.76
C GLU A 34 9.95 8.55 0.79
N GLN A 35 9.99 8.86 -0.51
CA GLN A 35 10.20 7.89 -1.56
C GLN A 35 11.31 8.37 -2.50
N ASN A 36 12.28 7.52 -2.75
CA ASN A 36 13.32 7.69 -3.77
C ASN A 36 13.03 6.69 -4.88
N GLU A 37 12.87 7.15 -6.10
CA GLU A 37 12.40 6.30 -7.20
C GLU A 37 13.26 6.48 -8.44
N LEU A 38 13.63 5.36 -9.06
CA LEU A 38 14.27 5.25 -10.36
C LEU A 38 13.32 4.58 -11.35
N ASN A 39 13.20 5.16 -12.54
CA ASN A 39 12.33 4.65 -13.60
C ASN A 39 13.13 4.23 -14.84
N VAL A 40 12.62 3.21 -15.52
CA VAL A 40 12.97 2.82 -16.88
C VAL A 40 11.72 2.92 -17.73
N ASP A 41 11.73 3.75 -18.75
CA ASP A 41 10.65 3.86 -19.73
C ASP A 41 11.16 3.44 -21.10
N ALA A 42 10.45 2.53 -21.76
CA ALA A 42 10.83 1.99 -23.07
C ALA A 42 12.31 1.52 -23.12
N GLY A 43 12.75 0.81 -22.07
CA GLY A 43 14.09 0.25 -21.95
C GLY A 43 15.21 1.25 -21.63
N ARG A 44 14.90 2.52 -21.31
CA ARG A 44 15.91 3.52 -20.93
C ARG A 44 15.61 4.13 -19.56
N MET A 45 16.65 4.33 -18.76
CA MET A 45 16.52 5.08 -17.50
C MET A 45 16.00 6.49 -17.81
N SER A 46 14.93 6.90 -17.14
CA SER A 46 14.19 8.10 -17.50
C SER A 46 14.15 9.14 -16.37
N LEU A 47 14.02 8.71 -15.12
CA LEU A 47 13.78 9.63 -14.00
C LEU A 47 14.37 9.11 -12.70
N TYR A 48 15.02 10.01 -11.95
CA TYR A 48 15.23 9.88 -10.51
C TYR A 48 14.42 10.97 -9.80
N ARG A 49 13.52 10.59 -8.90
CA ARG A 49 12.72 11.54 -8.12
C ARG A 49 12.73 11.22 -6.63
N SER A 50 12.64 12.27 -5.82
CA SER A 50 12.40 12.17 -4.38
C SER A 50 11.07 12.85 -4.06
N THR A 51 10.16 12.15 -3.39
CA THR A 51 8.87 12.69 -2.97
C THR A 51 8.74 12.59 -1.46
N VAL A 52 8.17 13.61 -0.84
CA VAL A 52 7.84 13.62 0.59
C VAL A 52 6.33 13.81 0.70
N ASN A 53 5.67 12.88 1.37
CA ASN A 53 4.25 12.93 1.65
C ASN A 53 4.04 13.12 3.15
N VAL A 54 3.12 14.02 3.52
CA VAL A 54 2.71 14.22 4.90
C VAL A 54 1.19 14.20 4.93
N SER A 55 0.63 13.49 5.90
CA SER A 55 -0.80 13.49 6.19
C SER A 55 -1.03 13.56 7.69
N LEU A 56 -1.99 14.38 8.10
CA LEU A 56 -2.53 14.44 9.45
C LEU A 56 -4.03 14.27 9.35
N SER A 57 -4.58 13.26 10.02
CA SER A 57 -6.01 13.00 10.10
C SER A 57 -6.50 13.21 11.53
N LEU A 58 -7.59 13.95 11.68
CA LEU A 58 -8.23 14.30 12.95
C LEU A 58 -9.64 13.72 12.94
N GLY A 59 -10.01 12.98 13.99
CA GLY A 59 -11.34 12.43 14.18
C GLY A 59 -11.92 12.89 15.52
N ALA A 60 -13.11 13.48 15.48
CA ALA A 60 -13.87 13.92 16.65
C ALA A 60 -15.14 13.09 16.80
N LEU A 61 -15.47 12.76 18.05
CA LEU A 61 -16.79 12.28 18.45
C LEU A 61 -17.40 13.28 19.45
N VAL A 62 -18.64 13.71 19.18
CA VAL A 62 -19.44 14.53 20.10
C VAL A 62 -20.76 13.79 20.36
N GLY A 63 -20.93 13.29 21.57
CA GLY A 63 -21.84 12.19 21.87
C GLY A 63 -21.42 10.95 21.08
N THR A 64 -22.31 10.49 20.19
CA THR A 64 -22.03 9.38 19.26
C THR A 64 -22.05 9.83 17.79
N ARG A 65 -21.88 11.13 17.54
CA ARG A 65 -21.78 11.70 16.20
C ARG A 65 -20.32 11.87 15.82
N LYS A 66 -19.98 11.59 14.56
CA LYS A 66 -18.59 11.55 14.08
C LYS A 66 -18.31 12.64 13.06
N GLY A 67 -17.14 13.26 13.17
CA GLY A 67 -16.60 14.19 12.19
C GLY A 67 -15.10 13.94 12.02
N SER A 68 -14.59 14.14 10.80
CA SER A 68 -13.18 13.91 10.51
C SER A 68 -12.65 14.86 9.44
N VAL A 69 -11.41 15.31 9.61
CA VAL A 69 -10.71 16.19 8.69
C VAL A 69 -9.30 15.64 8.44
N SER A 70 -8.81 15.73 7.21
CA SER A 70 -7.45 15.36 6.83
C SER A 70 -6.71 16.53 6.19
N LEU A 71 -5.45 16.73 6.58
CA LEU A 71 -4.58 17.80 6.14
C LEU A 71 -3.23 17.24 5.64
N ASN A 72 -2.48 18.05 4.89
CA ASN A 72 -1.10 17.78 4.49
C ASN A 72 -0.06 18.70 5.17
N LYS A 73 -0.49 19.43 6.21
CA LYS A 73 0.33 20.34 7.02
C LYS A 73 0.00 20.13 8.50
N TYR A 74 0.95 20.48 9.36
CA TYR A 74 0.91 20.17 10.79
C TYR A 74 1.42 21.33 11.66
N ASP A 75 1.36 22.57 11.15
CA ASP A 75 1.57 23.74 12.00
C ASP A 75 0.39 23.91 12.97
N GLY A 76 0.66 24.46 14.15
CA GLY A 76 -0.33 24.54 15.23
C GLY A 76 -1.57 25.39 14.90
N GLU A 77 -1.51 26.30 13.93
CA GLU A 77 -2.71 27.01 13.46
C GLU A 77 -3.61 26.10 12.61
N ALA A 78 -3.02 25.40 11.64
CA ALA A 78 -3.73 24.42 10.82
C ALA A 78 -4.36 23.30 11.67
N ILE A 79 -3.62 22.79 12.66
CA ILE A 79 -4.12 21.76 13.59
C ILE A 79 -5.36 22.25 14.34
N ARG A 80 -5.32 23.47 14.90
CA ARG A 80 -6.46 24.04 15.63
C ARG A 80 -7.68 24.24 14.72
N GLN A 81 -7.49 24.80 13.53
CA GLN A 81 -8.59 25.00 12.57
C GLN A 81 -9.24 23.68 12.16
N ALA A 82 -8.45 22.65 11.85
CA ALA A 82 -9.00 21.35 11.49
C ALA A 82 -9.65 20.63 12.68
N ALA A 83 -9.18 20.84 13.90
CA ALA A 83 -9.84 20.31 15.09
C ALA A 83 -11.23 20.94 15.31
N GLU A 84 -11.33 22.27 15.17
CA GLU A 84 -12.60 23.00 15.23
C GLU A 84 -13.56 22.54 14.12
N GLU A 85 -13.06 22.37 12.90
CA GLU A 85 -13.83 21.86 11.77
C GLU A 85 -14.32 20.42 12.00
N ALA A 86 -13.45 19.51 12.45
CA ALA A 86 -13.82 18.13 12.74
C ALA A 86 -14.92 18.04 13.81
N VAL A 87 -14.82 18.86 14.87
CA VAL A 87 -15.86 18.95 15.91
C VAL A 87 -17.16 19.55 15.36
N SER A 88 -17.08 20.58 14.52
CA SER A 88 -18.24 21.17 13.85
C SER A 88 -18.97 20.14 12.99
N MET A 89 -18.24 19.37 12.19
CA MET A 89 -18.76 18.26 11.39
C MET A 89 -19.37 17.16 12.26
N ALA A 90 -18.75 16.83 13.39
CA ALA A 90 -19.31 15.87 14.33
C ALA A 90 -20.64 16.38 14.90
N ARG A 91 -20.79 17.68 15.20
CA ARG A 91 -22.04 18.22 15.72
C ARG A 91 -23.18 18.21 14.68
N SER A 92 -22.86 18.27 13.40
CA SER A 92 -23.85 18.27 12.31
C SER A 92 -24.16 16.88 11.73
N SER A 93 -23.42 15.84 12.12
CA SER A 93 -23.66 14.48 11.63
C SER A 93 -24.73 13.71 12.42
N GLU A 94 -25.17 12.60 11.86
CA GLU A 94 -26.13 11.72 12.51
C GLU A 94 -25.49 11.00 13.70
N SER A 95 -26.29 10.77 14.74
CA SER A 95 -25.85 10.03 15.92
C SER A 95 -25.86 8.53 15.59
N ASP A 96 -24.75 7.85 15.87
CA ASP A 96 -24.65 6.41 15.69
C ASP A 96 -24.02 5.78 16.94
N PRO A 97 -24.76 4.99 17.73
CA PRO A 97 -24.24 4.38 18.96
C PRO A 97 -23.06 3.42 18.74
N ALA A 98 -22.79 2.99 17.50
CA ALA A 98 -21.63 2.18 17.16
C ALA A 98 -20.33 3.00 17.02
N ASN A 99 -20.42 4.34 16.98
CA ASN A 99 -19.23 5.19 16.94
C ASN A 99 -18.49 5.18 18.28
N ASP A 100 -17.29 4.60 18.28
CA ASP A 100 -16.35 4.67 19.38
C ASP A 100 -14.89 4.64 18.87
N ILE A 101 -13.94 4.75 19.79
CA ILE A 101 -12.50 4.64 19.59
C ILE A 101 -11.93 3.49 20.41
N SER A 102 -10.77 2.98 20.00
CA SER A 102 -10.11 1.86 20.67
C SER A 102 -9.80 2.14 22.15
N PRO A 103 -9.80 1.12 23.03
CA PRO A 103 -9.47 1.28 24.44
C PRO A 103 -8.02 1.72 24.65
N ALA A 104 -7.71 2.19 25.86
CA ALA A 104 -6.38 2.62 26.26
C ALA A 104 -5.33 1.52 26.01
N ARG A 105 -4.20 1.89 25.41
CA ARG A 105 -3.02 1.03 25.26
C ARG A 105 -1.76 1.88 25.41
N PRO A 106 -0.77 1.45 26.22
CA PRO A 106 0.47 2.20 26.33
C PRO A 106 1.13 2.35 24.97
N LEU A 107 1.99 3.36 24.82
CA LEU A 107 2.73 3.57 23.58
C LEU A 107 3.45 2.29 23.15
N GLU A 108 3.06 1.77 22.00
CA GLU A 108 3.74 0.68 21.31
C GLU A 108 4.50 1.24 20.12
N SER A 109 5.76 0.83 19.97
CA SER A 109 6.65 1.31 18.92
C SER A 109 7.21 0.14 18.14
N PHE A 110 7.13 0.25 16.82
CA PHE A 110 7.57 -0.76 15.86
C PHE A 110 8.53 -0.12 14.88
N GLU A 111 9.64 -0.81 14.59
CA GLU A 111 10.62 -0.37 13.60
C GLU A 111 11.06 -1.56 12.74
N HIS A 112 10.98 -1.41 11.41
CA HIS A 112 11.24 -2.49 10.48
C HIS A 112 11.96 -2.02 9.20
N GLY A 113 12.98 -2.77 8.77
CA GLY A 113 13.71 -2.46 7.54
C GLY A 113 14.68 -1.27 7.69
N PRO A 114 15.33 -0.86 6.60
CA PRO A 114 16.34 0.19 6.63
C PRO A 114 15.71 1.58 6.74
N SER A 115 16.43 2.51 7.36
CA SER A 115 15.97 3.90 7.56
C SER A 115 16.36 4.84 6.42
N GLU A 116 17.30 4.46 5.56
CA GLU A 116 17.82 5.25 4.43
C GLU A 116 18.02 4.35 3.20
N PRO A 117 17.86 4.89 1.98
CA PRO A 117 18.15 4.16 0.75
C PRO A 117 19.66 4.00 0.51
N ASP A 118 20.05 2.88 -0.09
CA ASP A 118 21.32 2.75 -0.82
C ASP A 118 21.09 3.11 -2.31
N ASN A 119 21.16 4.41 -2.61
CA ASN A 119 20.89 4.92 -3.96
C ASN A 119 21.87 4.36 -5.02
N GLU A 120 23.12 4.09 -4.63
CA GLU A 120 24.11 3.53 -5.55
C GLU A 120 23.77 2.07 -5.87
N ALA A 121 23.41 1.27 -4.86
CA ALA A 121 22.93 -0.09 -5.07
C ALA A 121 21.64 -0.12 -5.90
N MET A 122 20.70 0.81 -5.67
CA MET A 122 19.49 0.92 -6.51
C MET A 122 19.84 1.14 -7.98
N TYR A 123 20.71 2.11 -8.29
CA TYR A 123 21.15 2.35 -9.66
C TYR A 123 21.82 1.10 -10.27
N ARG A 124 22.73 0.47 -9.52
CA ARG A 124 23.45 -0.73 -9.96
C ARG A 124 22.50 -1.88 -10.28
N ARG A 125 21.52 -2.15 -9.40
CA ARG A 125 20.53 -3.23 -9.57
C ARG A 125 19.59 -2.98 -10.73
N LEU A 126 19.14 -1.75 -10.90
CA LEU A 126 18.27 -1.40 -12.02
C LEU A 126 19.02 -1.53 -13.35
N LYS A 127 20.28 -1.07 -13.41
CA LYS A 127 21.12 -1.25 -14.60
C LYS A 127 21.36 -2.73 -14.91
N GLU A 128 21.71 -3.53 -13.89
CA GLU A 128 21.89 -4.98 -14.01
C GLU A 128 20.64 -5.65 -14.62
N PHE A 129 19.45 -5.26 -14.17
CA PHE A 129 18.20 -5.78 -14.70
C PHE A 129 17.96 -5.41 -16.17
N VAL A 130 18.21 -4.16 -16.55
CA VAL A 130 18.04 -3.71 -17.94
C VAL A 130 19.01 -4.44 -18.87
N ASP A 131 20.28 -4.57 -18.48
CA ASP A 131 21.28 -5.30 -19.26
C ASP A 131 20.87 -6.78 -19.40
N TYR A 132 20.44 -7.40 -18.31
CA TYR A 132 19.95 -8.79 -18.29
C TYR A 132 18.76 -9.00 -19.24
N ALA A 133 17.75 -8.12 -19.18
CA ALA A 133 16.57 -8.20 -20.03
C ALA A 133 16.95 -8.10 -21.51
N ALA A 134 17.82 -7.16 -21.87
CA ALA A 134 18.28 -6.96 -23.24
C ALA A 134 19.08 -8.15 -23.80
N GLU A 135 19.91 -8.78 -22.96
CA GLU A 135 20.70 -9.96 -23.35
C GLU A 135 19.82 -11.22 -23.46
N ARG A 136 18.98 -11.48 -22.46
CA ARG A 136 18.25 -12.73 -22.33
C ARG A 136 16.97 -12.79 -23.18
N TYR A 137 16.31 -11.65 -23.34
CA TYR A 137 14.99 -11.51 -23.95
C TYR A 137 14.96 -10.37 -24.99
N PRO A 138 15.71 -10.46 -26.11
CA PRO A 138 15.88 -9.36 -27.06
C PRO A 138 14.59 -8.94 -27.78
N ASP A 139 13.58 -9.82 -27.86
CA ASP A 139 12.26 -9.52 -28.41
C ASP A 139 11.31 -8.86 -27.38
N THR A 140 11.72 -8.79 -26.10
CA THR A 140 10.92 -8.26 -24.99
C THR A 140 11.26 -6.81 -24.72
N LYS A 141 10.25 -5.95 -24.76
CA LYS A 141 10.35 -4.54 -24.43
C LYS A 141 9.97 -4.32 -22.98
N LEU A 142 10.86 -3.69 -22.23
CA LEU A 142 10.56 -3.12 -20.91
C LEU A 142 9.73 -1.85 -21.12
N GLU A 143 8.44 -1.95 -20.86
CA GLU A 143 7.50 -0.84 -21.07
C GLU A 143 7.64 0.20 -19.97
N GLN A 144 7.60 -0.26 -18.73
CA GLN A 144 7.85 0.54 -17.53
C GLN A 144 8.49 -0.33 -16.46
N CYS A 145 9.58 0.13 -15.84
CA CYS A 145 10.12 -0.49 -14.64
C CYS A 145 10.35 0.58 -13.58
N ILE A 146 9.96 0.28 -12.35
CA ILE A 146 10.02 1.21 -11.23
C ILE A 146 10.76 0.50 -10.10
N LEU A 147 11.94 1.01 -9.74
CA LEU A 147 12.63 0.63 -8.51
C LEU A 147 12.56 1.80 -7.55
N ASP A 148 11.90 1.61 -6.42
CA ASP A 148 11.81 2.62 -5.38
C ASP A 148 12.32 2.13 -4.03
N PHE A 149 12.69 3.09 -3.20
CA PHE A 149 12.84 2.94 -1.78
C PHE A 149 11.85 3.86 -1.11
N GLY A 150 10.92 3.29 -0.35
CA GLY A 150 9.99 4.02 0.49
C GLY A 150 10.37 3.88 1.95
N ARG A 151 10.36 4.99 2.70
CA ARG A 151 10.35 4.98 4.16
C ARG A 151 9.14 5.76 4.68
N GLY A 152 8.56 5.28 5.76
CA GLY A 152 7.39 5.88 6.40
C GLY A 152 7.51 5.91 7.92
N GLU A 153 6.93 6.94 8.51
CA GLU A 153 6.51 6.97 9.91
C GLU A 153 4.99 7.10 9.95
N SER A 154 4.35 6.29 10.78
CA SER A 154 2.93 6.42 11.13
C SER A 154 2.80 6.50 12.64
N CYS A 155 1.98 7.44 13.11
CA CYS A 155 1.75 7.75 14.51
C CYS A 155 0.24 7.85 14.74
N TYR A 156 -0.28 7.17 15.75
CA TYR A 156 -1.68 7.21 16.15
C TYR A 156 -1.79 7.55 17.62
N ALA A 157 -2.74 8.41 17.98
CA ALA A 157 -3.11 8.70 19.37
C ALA A 157 -4.64 8.82 19.48
N ASN A 158 -5.21 8.38 20.60
CA ASN A 158 -6.62 8.63 20.90
C ASN A 158 -6.88 9.10 22.34
N SER A 159 -8.08 9.60 22.58
CA SER A 159 -8.45 10.21 23.86
C SER A 159 -8.62 9.22 25.00
N ASN A 160 -8.77 7.92 24.70
CA ASN A 160 -8.73 6.83 25.68
C ASN A 160 -7.30 6.53 26.15
N GLY A 161 -6.28 7.07 25.46
CA GLY A 161 -4.87 6.89 25.80
C GLY A 161 -4.19 5.76 25.03
N ALA A 162 -4.74 5.32 23.89
CA ALA A 162 -4.04 4.42 22.98
C ALA A 162 -3.04 5.21 22.13
N GLU A 163 -1.80 4.72 22.05
CA GLU A 163 -0.75 5.31 21.22
C GLU A 163 0.05 4.24 20.46
N PHE A 164 0.28 4.47 19.17
CA PHE A 164 1.10 3.59 18.32
C PHE A 164 2.04 4.42 17.47
N ARG A 165 3.27 3.92 17.31
CA ARG A 165 4.26 4.44 16.37
C ARG A 165 4.80 3.28 15.53
N ASP A 166 4.75 3.41 14.22
CA ASP A 166 5.44 2.50 13.29
C ASP A 166 6.42 3.31 12.44
N ARG A 167 7.61 2.74 12.23
CA ARG A 167 8.55 3.19 11.22
C ARG A 167 8.96 2.02 10.37
N SER A 168 8.85 2.18 9.06
CA SER A 168 9.19 1.12 8.13
C SER A 168 9.89 1.66 6.90
N GLY A 169 10.84 0.89 6.39
CA GLY A 169 11.48 1.14 5.11
C GLY A 169 11.58 -0.13 4.28
N SER A 170 11.38 0.00 2.97
CA SER A 170 11.46 -1.11 2.03
C SER A 170 11.77 -0.64 0.61
N TYR A 171 12.41 -1.51 -0.13
CA TYR A 171 12.56 -1.38 -1.57
C TYR A 171 11.39 -2.09 -2.26
N SER A 172 10.82 -1.50 -3.30
CA SER A 172 9.88 -2.20 -4.18
C SER A 172 10.37 -2.11 -5.61
N PHE A 173 10.18 -3.20 -6.35
CA PHE A 173 10.46 -3.24 -7.76
C PHE A 173 9.27 -3.80 -8.51
N SER A 174 8.90 -3.15 -9.61
CA SER A 174 7.98 -3.70 -10.59
C SER A 174 8.53 -3.53 -11.99
N ALA A 175 8.25 -4.51 -12.85
CA ALA A 175 8.57 -4.49 -14.27
C ALA A 175 7.32 -4.85 -15.06
N MET A 176 6.90 -3.96 -15.95
CA MET A 176 5.89 -4.18 -16.97
C MET A 176 6.57 -4.33 -18.32
N PHE A 177 6.15 -5.32 -19.09
CA PHE A 177 6.79 -5.69 -20.35
C PHE A 177 5.80 -6.26 -21.36
N THR A 178 6.21 -6.24 -22.63
CA THR A 178 5.56 -6.92 -23.75
C THR A 178 6.64 -7.62 -24.57
N THR A 179 6.30 -8.70 -25.27
CA THR A 179 7.20 -9.31 -26.25
C THR A 179 6.63 -9.15 -27.64
N LYS A 180 7.49 -8.82 -28.62
CA LYS A 180 7.11 -8.68 -30.02
C LYS A 180 8.16 -9.27 -30.96
N ARG A 181 7.73 -10.15 -31.87
CA ARG A 181 8.57 -10.69 -32.96
C ARG A 181 7.82 -10.56 -34.29
N GLY A 182 8.28 -9.66 -35.15
CA GLY A 182 7.59 -9.33 -36.40
C GLY A 182 6.20 -8.75 -36.13
N GLU A 183 5.16 -9.39 -36.66
CA GLU A 183 3.74 -9.02 -36.45
C GLU A 183 3.13 -9.66 -35.19
N ARG A 184 3.78 -10.66 -34.58
CA ARG A 184 3.29 -11.34 -33.38
C ARG A 184 3.66 -10.53 -32.14
N ALA A 185 2.73 -10.40 -31.21
CA ALA A 185 2.93 -9.72 -29.94
C ALA A 185 2.21 -10.45 -28.81
N SER A 186 2.82 -10.48 -27.62
CA SER A 186 2.15 -10.89 -26.39
C SER A 186 1.22 -9.78 -25.88
N SER A 187 0.36 -10.11 -24.93
CA SER A 187 -0.27 -9.10 -24.08
C SER A 187 0.75 -8.40 -23.18
N PHE A 188 0.36 -7.27 -22.60
CA PHE A 188 1.09 -6.67 -21.48
C PHE A 188 1.08 -7.64 -20.30
N ASN A 189 2.25 -7.80 -19.69
CA ASN A 189 2.37 -8.52 -18.44
C ASN A 189 3.27 -7.71 -17.49
N TYR A 190 3.17 -7.99 -16.20
CA TYR A 190 3.95 -7.32 -15.20
C TYR A 190 4.18 -8.23 -14.01
N SER A 191 5.24 -7.94 -13.26
CA SER A 191 5.35 -8.45 -11.91
C SER A 191 6.29 -7.62 -11.06
N GLY A 192 6.33 -7.91 -9.76
CA GLY A 192 7.08 -7.15 -8.80
C GLY A 192 7.08 -7.77 -7.41
N ALA A 193 7.92 -7.23 -6.55
CA ALA A 193 7.94 -7.56 -5.13
C ALA A 193 8.52 -6.41 -4.32
N SER A 194 8.34 -6.49 -3.00
CA SER A 194 9.02 -5.62 -2.04
C SER A 194 9.96 -6.42 -1.17
N HIS A 195 11.14 -5.86 -0.89
CA HIS A 195 12.16 -6.46 -0.05
C HIS A 195 12.72 -5.42 0.93
N ARG A 196 13.32 -5.90 2.02
CA ARG A 196 14.02 -5.04 3.00
C ARG A 196 15.44 -4.67 2.58
N GLY A 197 15.93 -5.24 1.48
CA GLY A 197 17.28 -5.03 0.97
C GLY A 197 17.40 -5.40 -0.50
N LEU A 198 18.56 -5.10 -1.08
CA LEU A 198 18.86 -5.28 -2.50
C LEU A 198 19.86 -6.43 -2.74
N ASP A 199 19.85 -7.44 -1.86
CA ASP A 199 20.79 -8.57 -1.89
C ASP A 199 20.57 -9.49 -3.10
N LYS A 200 19.33 -9.54 -3.61
CA LYS A 200 18.94 -10.34 -4.78
C LYS A 200 18.88 -9.49 -6.05
N PRO A 201 19.29 -10.02 -7.22
CA PRO A 201 19.02 -9.40 -8.52
C PRO A 201 17.52 -9.16 -8.72
N LEU A 202 17.15 -8.06 -9.37
CA LEU A 202 15.73 -7.70 -9.55
C LEU A 202 14.95 -8.69 -10.43
N LYS A 203 15.62 -9.39 -11.34
CA LYS A 203 14.99 -10.45 -12.15
C LYS A 203 14.40 -11.59 -11.30
N ASP A 204 14.95 -11.79 -10.10
CA ASP A 204 14.54 -12.84 -9.16
C ASP A 204 13.44 -12.39 -8.20
N TRP A 205 12.93 -11.17 -8.39
CA TRP A 205 11.83 -10.62 -7.60
C TRP A 205 10.51 -10.99 -8.28
N GLY A 206 9.51 -11.41 -7.47
CA GLY A 206 8.14 -11.65 -7.92
C GLY A 206 8.00 -12.34 -9.27
N SER A 207 8.58 -13.52 -9.50
CA SER A 207 8.45 -14.27 -10.76
C SER A 207 8.82 -13.51 -12.05
N ILE A 208 9.51 -12.36 -11.99
CA ILE A 208 9.73 -11.48 -13.16
C ILE A 208 10.41 -12.23 -14.29
N ASP A 209 11.51 -12.92 -14.02
CA ASP A 209 12.23 -13.70 -15.04
C ASP A 209 11.33 -14.77 -15.70
N LEU A 210 10.56 -15.50 -14.89
CA LEU A 210 9.64 -16.52 -15.38
C LEU A 210 8.57 -15.93 -16.30
N LEU A 211 7.96 -14.81 -15.90
CA LEU A 211 6.89 -14.18 -16.67
C LEU A 211 7.41 -13.50 -17.94
N MET A 212 8.64 -12.96 -17.91
CA MET A 212 9.33 -12.49 -19.13
C MET A 212 9.58 -13.64 -20.10
N LYS A 213 10.07 -14.78 -19.61
CA LYS A 213 10.21 -16.00 -20.43
C LYS A 213 8.89 -16.43 -21.04
N GLN A 214 7.84 -16.54 -20.24
CA GLN A 214 6.51 -16.93 -20.70
C GLN A 214 5.92 -15.93 -21.71
N SER A 215 6.18 -14.64 -21.55
CA SER A 215 5.78 -13.63 -22.55
C SER A 215 6.39 -13.90 -23.92
N THR A 216 7.61 -14.46 -23.99
CA THR A 216 8.21 -14.89 -25.27
C THR A 216 7.58 -16.15 -25.85
N GLU A 217 7.12 -17.07 -25.00
CA GLU A 217 6.43 -18.31 -25.39
C GLU A 217 4.99 -18.02 -25.85
N GLN A 218 4.39 -16.93 -25.35
CA GLN A 218 3.04 -16.46 -25.71
C GLN A 218 2.95 -15.80 -27.10
N LEU A 219 4.05 -15.70 -27.84
CA LEU A 219 4.01 -15.25 -29.24
C LEU A 219 3.35 -16.29 -30.16
N ASP A 220 3.35 -17.56 -29.73
CA ASP A 220 2.91 -18.71 -30.52
C ASP A 220 1.74 -19.42 -29.80
N VAL A 221 0.60 -18.72 -29.70
CA VAL A 221 -0.61 -19.23 -29.04
C VAL A 221 -1.73 -19.49 -30.04
N ASP A 222 -2.50 -20.55 -29.78
CA ASP A 222 -3.72 -20.89 -30.51
C ASP A 222 -4.95 -20.73 -29.61
N SER A 223 -6.10 -20.42 -30.22
CA SER A 223 -7.37 -20.37 -29.51
C SER A 223 -7.87 -21.76 -29.18
N VAL A 224 -8.44 -21.94 -28.00
CA VAL A 224 -9.25 -23.12 -27.68
C VAL A 224 -10.63 -22.95 -28.30
N GLU A 225 -11.08 -23.94 -29.08
CA GLU A 225 -12.40 -23.92 -29.72
C GLU A 225 -13.51 -24.44 -28.79
N GLY A 226 -14.67 -23.78 -28.84
CA GLY A 226 -15.88 -24.21 -28.11
C GLY A 226 -15.80 -24.02 -26.60
N SER A 227 -16.78 -24.55 -25.89
CA SER A 227 -16.80 -24.61 -24.43
C SER A 227 -16.36 -25.99 -23.96
N PHE A 228 -15.61 -26.04 -22.86
CA PHE A 228 -15.20 -27.29 -22.23
C PHE A 228 -15.36 -27.19 -20.71
N SER A 229 -15.35 -28.35 -20.05
CA SER A 229 -15.28 -28.48 -18.60
C SER A 229 -14.05 -29.31 -18.27
N GLY A 230 -13.26 -28.86 -17.30
CA GLY A 230 -12.02 -29.51 -16.90
C GLY A 230 -11.37 -28.79 -15.73
N ASP A 231 -10.22 -29.33 -15.31
CA ASP A 231 -9.47 -28.79 -14.18
C ASP A 231 -8.70 -27.53 -14.60
N LEU A 232 -8.83 -26.47 -13.79
CA LEU A 232 -8.07 -25.23 -13.96
C LEU A 232 -6.89 -25.23 -12.98
N ILE A 233 -5.67 -25.22 -13.52
CA ILE A 233 -4.46 -25.03 -12.73
C ILE A 233 -4.10 -23.54 -12.79
N ILE A 234 -4.15 -22.87 -11.64
CA ILE A 234 -3.88 -21.44 -11.52
C ILE A 234 -2.43 -21.27 -11.06
N THR A 235 -1.67 -20.40 -11.73
CA THR A 235 -0.30 -20.09 -11.30
C THR A 235 -0.32 -19.25 -10.01
N PRO A 236 0.72 -19.33 -9.16
CA PRO A 236 0.79 -18.54 -7.94
C PRO A 236 0.61 -17.04 -8.16
N ASP A 237 1.06 -16.51 -9.30
CA ASP A 237 0.96 -15.07 -9.64
C ASP A 237 -0.50 -14.58 -9.77
N CYS A 238 -1.45 -15.46 -10.10
CA CYS A 238 -2.86 -15.11 -10.17
C CYS A 238 -3.60 -15.31 -8.83
N PHE A 239 -2.99 -16.00 -7.87
CA PHE A 239 -3.66 -16.37 -6.62
C PHE A 239 -4.07 -15.15 -5.79
N GLY A 240 -3.28 -14.07 -5.83
CA GLY A 240 -3.56 -12.82 -5.14
C GLY A 240 -4.92 -12.22 -5.52
N ASP A 241 -5.32 -12.31 -6.79
CA ASP A 241 -6.61 -11.77 -7.26
C ASP A 241 -7.79 -12.55 -6.69
N PHE A 242 -7.68 -13.88 -6.60
CA PHE A 242 -8.72 -14.72 -6.00
C PHE A 242 -8.86 -14.42 -4.51
N ILE A 243 -7.76 -14.32 -3.78
CA ILE A 243 -7.77 -13.98 -2.36
C ILE A 243 -8.30 -12.56 -2.13
N SER A 244 -7.89 -11.59 -2.96
CA SER A 244 -8.37 -10.21 -2.86
C SER A 244 -9.88 -10.12 -3.10
N TYR A 245 -10.40 -10.86 -4.08
CA TYR A 245 -11.84 -10.94 -4.30
C TYR A 245 -12.57 -11.54 -3.10
N MET A 246 -12.01 -12.63 -2.55
CA MET A 246 -12.56 -13.29 -1.38
C MET A 246 -12.60 -12.36 -0.15
N ASP A 247 -11.50 -11.62 0.07
CA ASP A 247 -11.34 -10.64 1.13
C ASP A 247 -12.36 -9.51 1.02
N SER A 248 -12.38 -8.84 -0.13
CA SER A 248 -13.20 -7.65 -0.37
C SER A 248 -14.70 -7.92 -0.46
N VAL A 249 -15.10 -9.09 -0.98
CA VAL A 249 -16.52 -9.39 -1.27
C VAL A 249 -17.18 -10.22 -0.19
N TYR A 250 -16.44 -11.14 0.46
CA TYR A 250 -17.07 -12.13 1.34
C TYR A 250 -16.68 -12.00 2.81
N ILE A 251 -15.47 -11.56 3.15
CA ILE A 251 -15.06 -11.46 4.57
C ILE A 251 -14.90 -10.03 5.09
N GLY A 252 -14.90 -9.03 4.21
CA GLY A 252 -14.83 -7.62 4.60
C GLY A 252 -16.04 -7.15 5.42
N ASP A 253 -15.80 -6.17 6.31
CA ASP A 253 -16.77 -5.62 7.26
C ASP A 253 -18.12 -5.30 6.61
N TYR A 254 -18.11 -4.63 5.46
CA TYR A 254 -19.33 -4.24 4.76
C TYR A 254 -20.21 -5.44 4.42
N ALA A 255 -19.62 -6.50 3.82
CA ALA A 255 -20.35 -7.68 3.38
C ALA A 255 -20.91 -8.48 4.56
N ILE A 256 -20.17 -8.54 5.67
CA ILE A 256 -20.59 -9.23 6.90
C ILE A 256 -21.70 -8.44 7.61
N ILE A 257 -21.52 -7.13 7.80
CA ILE A 257 -22.49 -6.25 8.50
C ILE A 257 -23.82 -6.21 7.74
N THR A 258 -23.77 -5.99 6.42
CA THR A 258 -24.98 -5.92 5.58
C THR A 258 -25.63 -7.28 5.32
N GLY A 259 -24.89 -8.38 5.54
CA GLY A 259 -25.35 -9.73 5.24
C GLY A 259 -25.36 -10.10 3.76
N ALA A 260 -24.62 -9.36 2.93
CA ALA A 260 -24.36 -9.74 1.55
C ALA A 260 -23.39 -10.94 1.44
N SER A 261 -22.57 -11.18 2.48
CA SER A 261 -21.65 -12.31 2.51
C SER A 261 -22.36 -13.66 2.69
N PRO A 262 -22.02 -14.69 1.89
CA PRO A 262 -22.49 -16.06 2.13
C PRO A 262 -21.92 -16.69 3.42
N TRP A 263 -20.94 -16.05 4.06
CA TRP A 263 -20.20 -16.57 5.22
C TRP A 263 -20.48 -15.83 6.53
N LYS A 264 -21.42 -14.89 6.55
CA LYS A 264 -21.77 -14.08 7.75
C LYS A 264 -21.87 -14.90 9.05
N ASP A 265 -22.58 -16.03 9.01
CA ASP A 265 -22.84 -16.88 10.18
C ASP A 265 -22.04 -18.19 10.15
N ARG A 266 -20.87 -18.19 9.50
CA ARG A 266 -20.02 -19.36 9.30
C ARG A 266 -18.70 -19.32 10.08
N LEU A 267 -18.56 -18.42 11.05
CA LEU A 267 -17.37 -18.38 11.90
C LEU A 267 -17.16 -19.73 12.60
N GLY A 268 -15.97 -20.32 12.42
CA GLY A 268 -15.62 -21.65 12.95
C GLY A 268 -16.13 -22.84 12.12
N GLN A 269 -16.74 -22.61 10.96
CA GLN A 269 -17.16 -23.66 10.02
C GLN A 269 -16.21 -23.68 8.81
N GLU A 270 -16.03 -24.85 8.22
CA GLU A 270 -15.30 -25.00 6.96
C GLU A 270 -16.11 -24.39 5.80
N VAL A 271 -15.55 -23.38 5.14
CA VAL A 271 -16.17 -22.69 3.99
C VAL A 271 -15.31 -22.69 2.72
N VAL A 272 -14.07 -23.18 2.85
CA VAL A 272 -13.09 -23.40 1.77
C VAL A 272 -12.43 -24.75 1.98
N SER A 273 -11.80 -25.28 0.93
CA SER A 273 -11.04 -26.54 1.01
C SER A 273 -9.98 -26.48 2.12
N PRO A 274 -9.76 -27.57 2.89
CA PRO A 274 -8.75 -27.63 3.94
C PRO A 274 -7.31 -27.88 3.42
N LEU A 275 -7.07 -27.66 2.13
CA LEU A 275 -5.83 -27.99 1.40
C LEU A 275 -4.90 -26.77 1.32
#